data_AF-A0A9E1J9J1-F1
#
_entry.id   AF-A0A9E1J9J1-F1
#
_cell.length_a   1.000
_cell.length_b   1.000
_cell.length_c   1.000
_cell.angle_alpha   90.00
_cell.angle_beta   90.00
_cell.angle_gamma   90.00
#
_symmetry.space_group_name_H-M   'P 1'
#
loop_
_entity.id
_entity.type
_entity.pdbx_description
1 polymer ?
#
loop_
_entity_poly.entity_id
_entity_poly.type
_entity_poly.pdbx_seq_one_letter_code
_entity_poly.pdbx_strand_id
1 'polypeptide(L)'
;MAQQLASVCPLDCPDTCSLTVTVEDGKITKVRGSEANPLTKSAICSKVSKLYPDFVHGSNRLTQPLRRIGPKGEGKFEAISWDQAMDLIHEKFQDAIDKYGPETIMPLNYAGPHGMLAGGSMDLRFFHQLGATVLSRRPLCGGIKSEAWAGTFGAIAGVQMTDLEQSDMIVVWGNNVSYSNLHLAPVLQRLRDRGGKVVVVDPKRIKVAEQADLHLALRPGTDIVLAFALAAELERRGAFDTDFIARMVEGA
;
A
#
# COMPACT_ATOMS: atom_id res chain seq x y z
N MET A 1 28.99 19.46 7.51
CA MET A 1 29.08 19.28 6.03
C MET A 1 27.87 18.48 5.58
N ALA A 2 27.26 18.84 4.45
CA ALA A 2 26.12 18.10 3.89
C ALA A 2 26.57 16.78 3.28
N GLN A 3 25.94 15.67 3.68
CA GLN A 3 26.15 14.34 3.12
C GLN A 3 24.91 13.90 2.34
N GLN A 4 25.11 13.26 1.19
CA GLN A 4 24.04 12.59 0.46
C GLN A 4 24.08 11.09 0.73
N LEU A 5 22.95 10.53 1.14
CA LEU A 5 22.78 9.12 1.47
C LEU A 5 21.67 8.50 0.63
N ALA A 6 21.86 7.25 0.22
CA ALA A 6 20.84 6.46 -0.47
C ALA A 6 19.80 5.94 0.53
N SER A 7 18.53 5.92 0.13
CA SER A 7 17.46 5.29 0.90
C SER A 7 16.33 4.84 -0.03
N VAL A 8 15.31 4.23 0.55
CA VAL A 8 14.11 3.77 -0.13
C VAL A 8 12.91 4.25 0.67
N CYS A 9 11.84 4.68 -0.02
CA CYS A 9 10.61 5.11 0.62
C CYS A 9 9.99 3.97 1.43
N PRO A 10 9.80 4.11 2.75
CA PRO A 10 9.24 3.05 3.58
C PRO A 10 7.71 3.16 3.72
N LEU A 11 7.05 4.13 3.09
CA LEU A 11 5.59 4.31 3.24
C LEU A 11 4.81 3.14 2.64
N ASP A 12 3.56 2.97 3.10
CA ASP A 12 2.57 2.03 2.55
C ASP A 12 2.18 2.40 1.12
N CYS A 13 3.02 2.02 0.18
CA CYS A 13 2.85 2.25 -1.24
C CYS A 13 3.68 1.21 -2.00
N PRO A 14 3.16 0.62 -3.09
CA PRO A 14 3.85 -0.47 -3.80
C PRO A 14 5.07 0.01 -4.61
N ASP A 15 5.26 1.32 -4.78
CA ASP A 15 6.17 1.86 -5.78
C ASP A 15 7.65 1.86 -5.35
N THR A 16 7.92 1.70 -4.04
CA THR A 16 9.27 1.54 -3.47
C THR A 16 10.25 2.57 -4.04
N CYS A 17 9.86 3.86 -4.01
CA CYS A 17 10.65 4.91 -4.65
C CYS A 17 12.07 4.97 -4.09
N SER A 18 13.06 5.03 -4.96
CA SER A 18 14.46 5.21 -4.57
C SER A 18 14.73 6.68 -4.23
N LEU A 19 15.48 6.92 -3.15
CA LEU A 19 15.66 8.25 -2.56
C LEU A 19 17.13 8.65 -2.46
N THR A 20 17.38 9.94 -2.60
CA THR A 20 18.60 10.63 -2.17
C THR A 20 18.25 11.56 -1.00
N VAL A 21 18.82 11.27 0.17
CA VAL A 21 18.57 11.99 1.41
C VAL A 21 19.77 12.88 1.72
N THR A 22 19.54 14.18 1.89
CA THR A 22 20.58 15.13 2.34
C THR A 22 20.55 15.22 3.86
N VAL A 23 21.71 14.98 4.47
CA VAL A 23 21.92 15.04 5.92
C VAL A 23 22.95 16.11 6.24
N GLU A 24 22.58 17.06 7.10
CA GLU A 24 23.45 18.13 7.59
C GLU A 24 23.39 18.10 9.12
N ASP A 25 24.57 18.05 9.75
CA ASP A 25 24.72 18.04 11.21
C ASP A 25 23.83 17.00 11.92
N GLY A 26 23.76 15.80 11.32
CA GLY A 26 22.97 14.66 11.81
C GLY A 26 21.46 14.75 11.56
N LYS A 27 20.97 15.80 10.89
CA LYS A 27 19.55 15.99 10.58
C LYS A 27 19.26 15.87 9.09
N ILE A 28 18.09 15.33 8.78
CA ILE A 28 17.59 15.25 7.41
C ILE A 28 17.08 16.63 7.03
N THR A 29 17.73 17.28 6.06
CA THR A 29 17.34 18.61 5.57
C THR A 29 16.55 18.53 4.27
N LYS A 30 16.73 17.45 3.49
CA LYS A 30 16.08 17.30 2.19
C LYS A 30 15.93 15.84 1.77
N VAL A 31 14.82 15.54 1.09
CA VAL A 31 14.59 14.25 0.45
C VAL A 31 14.23 14.47 -1.01
N ARG A 32 14.95 13.83 -1.93
CA ARG A 32 14.66 13.79 -3.37
C ARG A 32 14.54 12.34 -3.83
N GLY A 33 13.86 12.10 -4.95
CA GLY A 33 13.94 10.82 -5.62
C GLY A 33 15.30 10.65 -6.32
N SER A 34 15.68 9.41 -6.57
CA SER A 34 16.89 9.04 -7.32
C SER A 34 16.54 8.19 -8.54
N GLU A 35 17.50 8.02 -9.44
CA GLU A 35 17.36 7.22 -10.67
C GLU A 35 17.63 5.72 -10.47
N ALA A 36 17.87 5.28 -9.23
CA ALA A 36 18.20 3.89 -8.95
C ALA A 36 17.03 2.92 -9.19
N ASN A 37 15.78 3.38 -9.08
CA ASN A 37 14.58 2.62 -9.44
C ASN A 37 14.02 3.11 -10.80
N PRO A 38 14.16 2.32 -11.88
CA PRO A 38 13.72 2.67 -13.23
C PRO A 38 12.22 2.91 -13.37
N LEU A 39 11.40 2.37 -12.47
CA LEU A 39 9.95 2.63 -12.45
C LEU A 39 9.67 4.07 -12.02
N THR A 40 10.37 4.53 -10.99
CA THR A 40 10.09 5.83 -10.38
C THR A 40 10.83 7.00 -11.04
N LYS A 41 12.00 6.76 -11.66
CA LYS A 41 12.80 7.75 -12.40
C LYS A 41 12.87 9.11 -11.69
N SER A 42 13.35 9.09 -10.45
CA SER A 42 13.40 10.21 -9.48
C SER A 42 12.09 10.91 -9.11
N ALA A 43 10.96 10.54 -9.71
CA ALA A 43 9.66 11.02 -9.27
C ALA A 43 9.32 10.45 -7.88
N ILE A 44 8.83 11.31 -6.99
CA ILE A 44 8.33 10.94 -5.68
C ILE A 44 7.13 11.81 -5.33
N CYS A 45 6.25 11.31 -4.46
CA CYS A 45 5.10 12.10 -4.04
C CYS A 45 5.50 13.25 -3.09
N SER A 46 4.64 14.27 -3.02
CA SER A 46 4.84 15.45 -2.16
C SER A 46 4.93 15.10 -0.68
N LYS A 47 4.31 14.00 -0.24
CA LYS A 47 4.41 13.50 1.14
C LYS A 47 5.87 13.24 1.51
N VAL A 48 6.61 12.60 0.61
CA VAL A 48 8.03 12.27 0.83
C VAL A 48 8.90 13.50 0.65
N SER A 49 8.73 14.23 -0.45
CA SER A 49 9.64 15.34 -0.76
C SER A 49 9.49 16.54 0.17
N LYS A 50 8.30 16.76 0.76
CA LYS A 50 8.01 17.94 1.59
C LYS A 50 7.93 17.64 3.08
N LEU A 51 7.35 16.51 3.49
CA LEU A 51 6.96 16.30 4.88
C LEU A 51 7.94 15.43 5.68
N TYR A 52 8.87 14.74 5.02
CA TYR A 52 9.77 13.82 5.74
C TYR A 52 10.70 14.49 6.76
N PRO A 53 11.35 15.63 6.47
CA PRO A 53 12.15 16.32 7.48
C PRO A 53 11.34 16.64 8.75
N ASP A 54 10.14 17.20 8.59
CA ASP A 54 9.23 17.52 9.70
C ASP A 54 8.66 16.27 10.38
N PHE A 55 8.42 15.20 9.63
CA PHE A 55 7.99 13.92 10.22
C PHE A 55 9.07 13.34 11.15
N VAL A 56 10.34 13.46 10.77
CA VAL A 56 11.44 12.90 11.56
C VAL A 56 11.82 13.81 12.72
N HIS A 57 11.86 15.13 12.51
CA HIS A 57 12.45 16.11 13.44
C HIS A 57 11.44 17.12 14.02
N GLY A 58 10.19 17.12 13.57
CA GLY A 58 9.19 18.12 13.94
C GLY A 58 8.67 17.96 15.38
N SER A 59 7.93 18.97 15.85
CA SER A 59 7.44 19.06 17.23
C SER A 59 6.49 17.93 17.66
N ASN A 60 5.86 17.26 16.69
CA ASN A 60 4.94 16.15 16.94
C ASN A 60 5.67 14.79 17.03
N ARG A 61 6.99 14.75 16.86
CA ARG A 61 7.78 13.52 16.95
C ARG A 61 7.75 12.99 18.38
N LEU A 62 7.26 11.76 18.56
CA LEU A 62 7.42 11.04 19.80
C LEU A 62 8.91 10.70 20.01
N THR A 63 9.48 11.20 21.11
CA THR A 63 10.89 11.06 21.47
C THR A 63 11.12 10.21 22.71
N GLN A 64 10.06 9.95 23.49
CA GLN A 64 10.11 9.15 24.71
C GLN A 64 8.80 8.36 24.91
N PRO A 65 8.82 7.27 25.67
CA PRO A 65 7.61 6.55 26.04
C PRO A 65 6.63 7.43 26.82
N LEU A 66 5.34 7.23 26.56
CA LEU A 66 4.25 7.97 27.19
C LEU A 66 3.26 6.99 27.84
N ARG A 67 2.96 7.18 29.12
CA ARG A 67 1.94 6.42 29.85
C ARG A 67 0.65 7.23 29.94
N ARG A 68 -0.48 6.59 29.64
CA ARG A 68 -1.79 7.22 29.78
C ARG A 68 -2.16 7.33 31.26
N ILE A 69 -2.56 8.52 31.71
CA ILE A 69 -2.91 8.83 33.11
C ILE A 69 -4.39 9.20 33.32
N GLY A 70 -5.23 8.97 32.31
CA GLY A 70 -6.66 9.23 32.38
C GLY A 70 -7.49 8.27 31.54
N PRO A 71 -8.81 8.46 31.50
CA PRO A 71 -9.71 7.71 30.63
C PRO A 71 -9.25 7.71 29.17
N LYS A 72 -9.51 6.60 28.47
CA LYS A 72 -9.20 6.46 27.05
C LYS A 72 -9.98 7.52 26.26
N GLY A 73 -9.28 8.28 25.43
CA GLY A 73 -9.86 9.37 24.62
C GLY A 73 -9.56 10.78 25.14
N GLU A 74 -9.14 10.95 26.41
CA GLU A 74 -8.83 12.28 26.95
C GLU A 74 -7.48 12.85 26.50
N GLY A 75 -6.61 12.03 25.90
CA GLY A 75 -5.28 12.47 25.45
C GLY A 75 -4.32 12.86 26.58
N LYS A 76 -4.58 12.44 27.83
CA LYS A 76 -3.73 12.73 28.98
C LYS A 76 -2.64 11.66 29.15
N PHE A 77 -1.39 12.10 28.98
CA PHE A 77 -0.22 11.26 29.10
C PHE A 77 0.84 11.91 29.98
N GLU A 78 1.64 11.07 30.64
CA GLU A 78 2.89 11.47 31.28
C GLU A 78 4.07 10.77 30.61
N ALA A 79 5.24 11.39 30.65
CA ALA A 79 6.46 10.77 30.18
C ALA A 79 6.98 9.74 31.20
N ILE A 80 7.43 8.59 30.71
CA ILE A 80 8.09 7.56 31.52
C ILE A 80 9.39 7.11 30.85
N SER A 81 10.30 6.52 31.62
CA SER A 81 11.53 5.95 31.05
C SER A 81 11.23 4.69 30.21
N TRP A 82 12.20 4.28 29.39
CA TRP A 82 12.14 3.01 28.67
C TRP A 82 12.04 1.82 29.63
N ASP A 83 12.83 1.80 30.71
CA ASP A 83 12.77 0.72 31.71
C ASP A 83 11.37 0.61 32.32
N GLN A 84 10.77 1.73 32.74
CA GLN A 84 9.41 1.76 33.27
C GLN A 84 8.37 1.28 32.25
N ALA A 85 8.54 1.63 30.98
CA ALA A 85 7.63 1.20 29.92
C ALA A 85 7.74 -0.32 29.68
N MET A 86 8.96 -0.85 29.66
CA MET A 86 9.21 -2.28 29.45
C MET A 86 8.73 -3.11 30.64
N ASP A 87 9.01 -2.67 31.88
CA ASP A 87 8.53 -3.32 33.10
C ASP A 87 7.00 -3.37 33.15
N LEU A 88 6.33 -2.26 32.80
CA LEU A 88 4.87 -2.20 32.75
C LEU A 88 4.30 -3.14 31.69
N ILE A 89 4.88 -3.20 30.50
CA ILE A 89 4.44 -4.13 29.45
C ILE A 89 4.64 -5.58 29.89
N HIS A 90 5.80 -5.89 30.48
CA HIS A 90 6.11 -7.21 31.00
C HIS A 90 5.12 -7.65 32.07
N GLU A 91 4.87 -6.80 33.08
CA GLU A 91 3.91 -7.07 34.15
C GLU A 91 2.51 -7.36 33.58
N LYS A 92 2.03 -6.53 32.66
CA LYS A 92 0.68 -6.70 32.06
C LYS A 92 0.58 -7.91 31.14
N PHE A 93 1.64 -8.22 30.40
CA PHE A 93 1.68 -9.43 29.59
C PHE A 93 1.68 -10.66 30.49
N GLN A 94 2.52 -10.70 31.52
CA GLN A 94 2.64 -11.84 32.42
C GLN A 94 1.33 -12.09 33.18
N ASP A 95 0.69 -11.06 33.74
CA ASP A 95 -0.61 -11.19 34.42
C ASP A 95 -1.68 -11.78 33.49
N ALA A 96 -1.73 -11.32 32.23
CA ALA A 96 -2.68 -11.83 31.26
C ALA A 96 -2.36 -13.30 30.87
N ILE A 97 -1.08 -13.63 30.68
CA ILE A 97 -0.61 -14.98 30.38
C ILE A 97 -0.94 -15.95 31.51
N ASP A 98 -0.63 -15.58 32.76
CA ASP A 98 -0.86 -16.45 33.93
C ASP A 98 -2.35 -16.73 34.14
N LYS A 99 -3.21 -15.75 33.82
CA LYS A 99 -4.64 -15.85 34.04
C LYS A 99 -5.42 -16.48 32.88
N TYR A 100 -4.99 -16.25 31.64
CA TYR A 100 -5.76 -16.57 30.43
C TYR A 100 -4.97 -17.30 29.35
N GLY A 101 -3.67 -17.54 29.55
CA GLY A 101 -2.78 -18.11 28.55
C GLY A 101 -2.24 -17.08 27.55
N PRO A 102 -1.17 -17.41 26.82
CA PRO A 102 -0.49 -16.46 25.94
C PRO A 102 -1.32 -16.01 24.73
N GLU A 103 -2.32 -16.80 24.33
CA GLU A 103 -3.25 -16.47 23.25
C GLU A 103 -4.09 -15.21 23.54
N THR A 104 -4.16 -14.75 24.79
CA THR A 104 -4.82 -13.47 25.13
C THR A 104 -4.07 -12.25 24.58
N ILE A 105 -2.76 -12.39 24.31
CA ILE A 105 -1.95 -11.35 23.69
C ILE A 105 -2.16 -11.38 22.18
N MET A 106 -2.52 -10.25 21.59
CA MET A 106 -2.76 -10.13 20.15
C MET A 106 -2.02 -8.92 19.57
N PRO A 107 -0.88 -9.11 18.89
CA PRO A 107 -0.22 -8.03 18.19
C PRO A 107 -1.06 -7.50 17.02
N LEU A 108 -1.08 -6.18 16.87
CA LEU A 108 -1.62 -5.50 15.70
C LEU A 108 -0.52 -4.65 15.06
N ASN A 109 0.02 -5.15 13.95
CA ASN A 109 0.92 -4.43 13.06
C ASN A 109 0.34 -4.54 11.64
N TYR A 110 0.35 -3.48 10.83
CA TYR A 110 0.05 -3.57 9.38
C TYR A 110 1.16 -2.86 8.58
N ALA A 111 0.81 -2.15 7.53
CA ALA A 111 1.72 -1.60 6.54
C ALA A 111 2.28 -0.21 6.88
N GLY A 112 2.35 0.20 8.16
CA GLY A 112 2.82 1.55 8.53
C GLY A 112 4.18 1.90 7.90
N PRO A 113 5.21 1.07 8.14
CA PRO A 113 6.42 1.02 7.33
C PRO A 113 6.60 -0.33 6.58
N HIS A 114 6.80 -0.29 5.27
CA HIS A 114 7.08 -1.45 4.40
C HIS A 114 8.55 -1.91 4.40
N GLY A 115 9.35 -1.56 5.42
CA GLY A 115 10.72 -2.04 5.54
C GLY A 115 10.78 -3.53 5.91
N MET A 116 11.75 -4.29 5.40
CA MET A 116 11.86 -5.73 5.67
C MET A 116 11.88 -6.08 7.16
N LEU A 117 12.50 -5.24 8.00
CA LEU A 117 12.57 -5.46 9.45
C LEU A 117 11.27 -5.07 10.17
N ALA A 118 10.59 -4.02 9.71
CA ALA A 118 9.44 -3.45 10.38
C ALA A 118 8.08 -4.01 9.88
N GLY A 119 8.06 -4.61 8.70
CA GLY A 119 6.86 -5.12 8.02
C GLY A 119 6.37 -6.51 8.46
N GLY A 120 6.95 -7.09 9.52
CA GLY A 120 6.60 -8.42 10.03
C GLY A 120 7.80 -9.35 10.11
N SER A 121 8.87 -8.92 10.78
CA SER A 121 10.09 -9.73 10.96
C SER A 121 10.30 -10.04 12.43
N MET A 122 11.00 -9.17 13.16
CA MET A 122 11.38 -9.43 14.56
C MET A 122 10.17 -9.46 15.50
N ASP A 123 9.14 -8.67 15.20
CA ASP A 123 7.85 -8.70 15.91
C ASP A 123 7.18 -10.07 15.77
N LEU A 124 7.06 -10.61 14.55
CA LEU A 124 6.46 -11.94 14.35
C LEU A 124 7.24 -13.03 15.07
N ARG A 125 8.57 -12.99 15.03
CA ARG A 125 9.41 -13.94 15.78
C ARG A 125 9.12 -13.88 17.27
N PHE A 126 9.06 -12.68 17.84
CA PHE A 126 8.76 -12.48 19.26
C PHE A 126 7.38 -13.03 19.63
N PHE A 127 6.33 -12.68 18.89
CA PHE A 127 4.97 -13.09 19.20
C PHE A 127 4.71 -14.59 18.95
N HIS A 128 5.38 -15.20 17.96
CA HIS A 128 5.36 -16.66 17.79
C HIS A 128 6.02 -17.37 18.98
N GLN A 129 7.19 -16.90 19.42
CA GLN A 129 7.88 -17.50 20.57
C GLN A 129 7.07 -17.34 21.86
N LEU A 130 6.33 -16.24 21.99
CA LEU A 130 5.44 -15.98 23.13
C LEU A 130 4.22 -16.92 23.17
N GLY A 131 3.79 -17.46 22.01
CA GLY A 131 2.52 -18.20 21.89
C GLY A 131 1.30 -17.29 21.76
N ALA A 132 1.48 -16.06 21.27
CA ALA A 132 0.42 -15.07 21.12
C ALA A 132 -0.54 -15.38 19.95
N THR A 133 -1.76 -14.85 20.01
CA THR A 133 -2.72 -14.94 18.91
C THR A 133 -2.29 -14.06 17.74
N VAL A 134 -2.04 -14.66 16.59
CA VAL A 134 -1.68 -13.93 15.37
C VAL A 134 -2.94 -13.51 14.63
N LEU A 135 -3.22 -12.20 14.62
CA LEU A 135 -4.34 -11.65 13.87
C LEU A 135 -4.11 -11.75 12.35
N SER A 136 -5.08 -12.32 11.62
CA SER A 136 -5.09 -12.23 10.17
C SER A 136 -5.38 -10.78 9.73
N ARG A 137 -4.30 -10.06 9.43
CA ARG A 137 -4.31 -8.65 9.05
C ARG A 137 -4.47 -8.42 7.54
N ARG A 138 -4.32 -9.46 6.70
CA ARG A 138 -4.39 -9.35 5.23
C ARG A 138 -5.69 -8.70 4.73
N PRO A 139 -6.88 -9.02 5.28
CA PRO A 139 -8.14 -8.45 4.81
C PRO A 139 -8.29 -6.94 5.01
N LEU A 140 -7.44 -6.28 5.81
CA LEU A 140 -7.49 -4.83 6.02
C LEU A 140 -7.24 -4.02 4.73
N CYS A 141 -6.50 -4.58 3.77
CA CYS A 141 -6.31 -3.98 2.46
C CYS A 141 -6.20 -5.06 1.38
N GLY A 142 -4.98 -5.55 1.09
CA GLY A 142 -4.72 -6.37 -0.10
C GLY A 142 -5.25 -7.81 -0.07
N GLY A 143 -5.77 -8.30 1.06
CA GLY A 143 -6.15 -9.70 1.25
C GLY A 143 -7.25 -10.16 0.31
N ILE A 144 -8.37 -9.44 0.25
CA ILE A 144 -9.53 -9.81 -0.58
C ILE A 144 -9.12 -9.94 -2.06
N LYS A 145 -8.40 -8.93 -2.57
CA LYS A 145 -7.84 -8.95 -3.93
C LYS A 145 -6.89 -10.12 -4.15
N SER A 146 -6.05 -10.45 -3.17
CA SER A 146 -5.06 -11.52 -3.28
C SER A 146 -5.72 -12.90 -3.33
N GLU A 147 -6.74 -13.14 -2.50
CA GLU A 147 -7.50 -14.40 -2.53
C GLU A 147 -8.31 -14.53 -3.82
N ALA A 148 -8.92 -13.45 -4.30
CA ALA A 148 -9.62 -13.45 -5.60
C ALA A 148 -8.65 -13.77 -6.75
N TRP A 149 -7.47 -13.13 -6.78
CA TRP A 149 -6.45 -13.42 -7.78
C TRP A 149 -5.95 -14.87 -7.71
N ALA A 150 -5.64 -15.36 -6.51
CA ALA A 150 -5.17 -16.73 -6.32
C ALA A 150 -6.25 -17.77 -6.69
N GLY A 151 -7.51 -17.48 -6.40
CA GLY A 151 -8.64 -18.33 -6.78
C GLY A 151 -8.89 -18.40 -8.29
N THR A 152 -8.51 -17.36 -9.06
CA THR A 152 -8.69 -17.32 -10.52
C THR A 152 -7.43 -17.73 -11.30
N PHE A 153 -6.25 -17.29 -10.87
CA PHE A 153 -4.99 -17.41 -11.62
C PHE A 153 -3.94 -18.26 -10.89
N GLY A 154 -4.22 -18.74 -9.67
CA GLY A 154 -3.25 -19.47 -8.86
C GLY A 154 -2.04 -18.62 -8.46
N ALA A 155 -0.85 -19.21 -8.54
CA ALA A 155 0.41 -18.59 -8.11
C ALA A 155 1.05 -17.66 -9.17
N ILE A 156 0.36 -17.38 -10.28
CA ILE A 156 0.92 -16.55 -11.36
C ILE A 156 1.06 -15.10 -10.89
N ALA A 157 2.22 -14.49 -11.16
CA ALA A 157 2.47 -13.09 -10.86
C ALA A 157 1.62 -12.17 -11.76
N GLY A 158 1.24 -11.01 -11.22
CA GLY A 158 0.57 -9.97 -12.01
C GLY A 158 1.49 -9.35 -13.06
N VAL A 159 0.89 -8.62 -14.00
CA VAL A 159 1.59 -7.87 -15.05
C VAL A 159 2.44 -6.75 -14.44
N GLN A 160 3.66 -6.54 -14.95
CA GLN A 160 4.51 -5.44 -14.52
C GLN A 160 3.93 -4.11 -15.02
N MET A 161 4.06 -3.04 -14.22
CA MET A 161 3.55 -1.72 -14.62
C MET A 161 4.20 -1.22 -15.92
N THR A 162 5.45 -1.62 -16.19
CA THR A 162 6.18 -1.31 -17.43
C THR A 162 5.56 -1.96 -18.66
N ASP A 163 4.89 -3.09 -18.51
CA ASP A 163 4.30 -3.84 -19.64
C ASP A 163 2.96 -3.25 -20.07
N LEU A 164 2.31 -2.48 -19.19
CA LEU A 164 1.04 -1.80 -19.48
C LEU A 164 1.17 -0.83 -20.66
N GLU A 165 2.36 -0.29 -20.92
CA GLU A 165 2.61 0.58 -22.06
C GLU A 165 2.36 -0.09 -23.41
N GLN A 166 2.40 -1.43 -23.45
CA GLN A 166 2.15 -2.24 -24.66
C GLN A 166 0.66 -2.46 -24.95
N SER A 167 -0.24 -2.18 -24.00
CA SER A 167 -1.68 -2.37 -24.19
C SER A 167 -2.31 -1.31 -25.10
N ASP A 168 -3.17 -1.64 -26.05
CA ASP A 168 -3.86 -0.62 -26.87
C ASP A 168 -4.96 0.12 -26.12
N MET A 169 -5.42 -0.45 -25.00
CA MET A 169 -6.37 0.15 -24.08
C MET A 169 -6.03 -0.21 -22.64
N ILE A 170 -6.13 0.76 -21.74
CA ILE A 170 -6.07 0.54 -20.28
C ILE A 170 -7.40 0.97 -19.65
N VAL A 171 -8.00 0.08 -18.88
CA VAL A 171 -9.16 0.37 -18.04
C VAL A 171 -8.70 0.62 -16.60
N VAL A 172 -8.79 1.87 -16.16
CA VAL A 172 -8.52 2.29 -14.79
C VAL A 172 -9.81 2.11 -13.98
N TRP A 173 -9.90 1.01 -13.24
CA TRP A 173 -11.10 0.63 -12.49
C TRP A 173 -10.90 0.78 -10.98
N GLY A 174 -11.63 1.72 -10.36
CA GLY A 174 -11.56 1.95 -8.90
C GLY A 174 -10.19 2.40 -8.38
N ASN A 175 -9.36 3.01 -9.24
CA ASN A 175 -8.00 3.42 -8.90
C ASN A 175 -7.81 4.93 -9.11
N ASN A 176 -7.60 5.67 -8.02
CA ASN A 176 -7.31 7.11 -8.09
C ASN A 176 -5.83 7.37 -8.37
N VAL A 177 -5.44 7.17 -9.63
CA VAL A 177 -4.07 7.27 -10.14
C VAL A 177 -3.33 8.51 -9.62
N SER A 178 -3.97 9.68 -9.67
CA SER A 178 -3.34 10.95 -9.30
C SER A 178 -3.02 11.10 -7.81
N TYR A 179 -3.62 10.29 -6.93
CA TYR A 179 -3.44 10.37 -5.48
C TYR A 179 -2.72 9.16 -4.89
N SER A 180 -3.04 7.96 -5.37
CA SER A 180 -2.61 6.70 -4.76
C SER A 180 -1.76 5.81 -5.67
N ASN A 181 -1.50 6.22 -6.93
CA ASN A 181 -0.68 5.46 -7.88
C ASN A 181 0.03 6.40 -8.87
N LEU A 182 0.89 7.27 -8.32
CA LEU A 182 1.52 8.35 -9.08
C LEU A 182 2.28 7.85 -10.31
N HIS A 183 2.94 6.70 -10.20
CA HIS A 183 3.81 6.18 -11.25
C HIS A 183 3.07 5.54 -12.43
N LEU A 184 1.76 5.27 -12.28
CA LEU A 184 0.92 4.88 -13.41
C LEU A 184 0.56 6.08 -14.30
N ALA A 185 0.55 7.33 -13.80
CA ALA A 185 0.17 8.48 -14.63
C ALA A 185 1.08 8.68 -15.86
N PRO A 186 2.43 8.62 -15.76
CA PRO A 186 3.31 8.67 -16.94
C PRO A 186 3.06 7.54 -17.94
N VAL A 187 2.69 6.34 -17.48
CA VAL A 187 2.37 5.19 -18.34
C VAL A 187 1.10 5.46 -19.15
N LEU A 188 0.04 5.97 -18.49
CA LEU A 188 -1.21 6.35 -19.17
C LEU A 188 -1.00 7.49 -20.18
N GLN A 189 -0.11 8.43 -19.87
CA GLN A 189 0.23 9.51 -20.80
C GLN A 189 0.92 8.95 -22.06
N ARG A 190 1.95 8.11 -21.89
CA ARG A 190 2.65 7.47 -23.03
C ARG A 190 1.73 6.62 -23.88
N LEU A 191 0.81 5.90 -23.25
CA LEU A 191 -0.23 5.14 -23.95
C LEU A 191 -1.06 6.05 -24.87
N ARG A 192 -1.54 7.17 -24.34
CA ARG A 192 -2.35 8.14 -25.11
C ARG A 192 -1.55 8.81 -26.22
N ASP A 193 -0.29 9.15 -25.96
CA ASP A 193 0.59 9.78 -26.95
C ASP A 193 0.81 8.88 -28.19
N ARG A 194 0.78 7.55 -28.01
CA ARG A 194 0.81 6.58 -29.12
C ARG A 194 -0.55 6.20 -29.70
N GLY A 195 -1.63 6.88 -29.29
CA GLY A 195 -2.99 6.68 -29.81
C GLY A 195 -3.82 5.61 -29.10
N GLY A 196 -3.30 5.01 -28.01
CA GLY A 196 -4.04 4.06 -27.19
C GLY A 196 -5.15 4.71 -26.37
N LYS A 197 -6.04 3.89 -25.82
CA LYS A 197 -7.27 4.32 -25.15
C LYS A 197 -7.20 4.20 -23.63
N VAL A 198 -7.70 5.20 -22.93
CA VAL A 198 -7.85 5.17 -21.47
C VAL A 198 -9.33 5.25 -21.11
N VAL A 199 -9.84 4.21 -20.45
CA VAL A 199 -11.19 4.16 -19.90
C VAL A 199 -11.08 4.25 -18.39
N VAL A 200 -11.92 5.06 -17.74
CA VAL A 200 -11.98 5.17 -16.29
C VAL A 200 -13.33 4.70 -15.78
N VAL A 201 -13.33 3.75 -14.86
CA VAL A 201 -14.50 3.30 -14.12
C VAL A 201 -14.34 3.73 -12.67
N ASP A 202 -14.97 4.85 -12.30
CA ASP A 202 -14.89 5.41 -10.95
C ASP A 202 -16.16 6.24 -10.68
N PRO A 203 -16.81 6.11 -9.51
CA PRO A 203 -17.98 6.92 -9.17
C PRO A 203 -17.67 8.43 -9.17
N LYS A 204 -16.41 8.81 -8.94
CA LYS A 204 -15.95 10.19 -8.95
C LYS A 204 -15.26 10.49 -10.28
N ARG A 205 -15.46 11.70 -10.79
CA ARG A 205 -14.64 12.23 -11.89
C ARG A 205 -13.27 12.66 -11.35
N ILE A 206 -12.40 11.67 -11.11
CA ILE A 206 -11.02 11.87 -10.67
C ILE A 206 -10.17 12.51 -11.78
N LYS A 207 -9.00 13.06 -11.45
CA LYS A 207 -8.16 13.79 -12.42
C LYS A 207 -7.83 13.01 -13.69
N VAL A 208 -7.57 11.70 -13.60
CA VAL A 208 -7.32 10.87 -14.78
C VAL A 208 -8.56 10.74 -15.68
N ALA A 209 -9.77 10.81 -15.12
CA ALA A 209 -11.03 10.79 -15.87
C ALA A 209 -11.27 12.06 -16.70
N GLU A 210 -10.61 13.18 -16.37
CA GLU A 210 -10.67 14.42 -17.16
C GLU A 210 -9.95 14.28 -18.51
N GLN A 211 -9.02 13.32 -18.60
CA GLN A 211 -8.18 13.08 -19.78
C GLN A 211 -8.46 11.73 -20.45
N ALA A 212 -9.40 10.96 -19.91
CA ALA A 212 -9.79 9.65 -20.41
C ALA A 212 -10.67 9.77 -21.66
N ASP A 213 -10.60 8.76 -22.53
CA ASP A 213 -11.48 8.63 -23.70
C ASP A 213 -12.93 8.35 -23.27
N LEU A 214 -13.12 7.66 -22.14
CA LEU A 214 -14.43 7.35 -21.57
C LEU A 214 -14.34 7.33 -20.04
N HIS A 215 -15.31 7.99 -19.39
CA HIS A 215 -15.52 7.89 -17.94
C HIS A 215 -16.89 7.28 -17.66
N LEU A 216 -16.90 6.16 -16.94
CA LEU A 216 -18.09 5.47 -16.46
C LEU A 216 -18.27 5.73 -14.96
N ALA A 217 -19.16 6.66 -14.64
CA ALA A 217 -19.52 7.01 -13.26
C ALA A 217 -20.60 6.07 -12.72
N LEU A 218 -20.18 4.91 -12.19
CA LEU A 218 -21.08 3.93 -11.59
C LEU A 218 -21.58 4.34 -10.21
N ARG A 219 -22.71 3.77 -9.78
CA ARG A 219 -23.10 3.80 -8.38
C ARG A 219 -22.11 2.95 -7.56
N PRO A 220 -21.62 3.42 -6.40
CA PRO A 220 -20.74 2.61 -5.55
C PRO A 220 -21.33 1.24 -5.25
N GLY A 221 -20.52 0.18 -5.41
CA GLY A 221 -20.92 -1.21 -5.19
C GLY A 221 -21.68 -1.88 -6.35
N THR A 222 -21.77 -1.25 -7.52
CA THR A 222 -22.45 -1.84 -8.71
C THR A 222 -21.51 -2.13 -9.89
N ASP A 223 -20.21 -2.11 -9.66
CA ASP A 223 -19.19 -2.46 -10.66
C ASP A 223 -19.29 -3.93 -11.13
N ILE A 224 -19.69 -4.84 -10.24
CA ILE A 224 -19.95 -6.24 -10.61
C ILE A 224 -21.02 -6.37 -11.71
N VAL A 225 -22.03 -5.49 -11.71
CA VAL A 225 -23.09 -5.48 -12.74
C VAL A 225 -22.51 -5.06 -14.09
N LEU A 226 -21.60 -4.08 -14.11
CA LEU A 226 -20.89 -3.69 -15.33
C LEU A 226 -20.02 -4.85 -15.84
N ALA A 227 -19.29 -5.54 -14.96
CA ALA A 227 -18.45 -6.67 -15.36
C ALA A 227 -19.27 -7.79 -16.03
N PHE A 228 -20.40 -8.17 -15.44
CA PHE A 228 -21.30 -9.17 -16.05
C PHE A 228 -21.94 -8.70 -17.36
N ALA A 229 -22.35 -7.42 -17.43
CA ALA A 229 -22.91 -6.87 -18.66
C ALA A 229 -21.89 -6.84 -19.81
N LEU A 230 -20.62 -6.52 -19.51
CA LEU A 230 -19.53 -6.57 -20.49
C LEU A 230 -19.29 -8.00 -20.97
N ALA A 231 -19.25 -8.97 -20.06
CA ALA A 231 -19.08 -10.38 -20.44
C ALA A 231 -20.21 -10.87 -21.35
N ALA A 232 -21.47 -10.61 -21.00
CA ALA A 232 -22.63 -10.98 -21.80
C ALA A 232 -22.64 -10.29 -23.18
N GLU A 233 -22.21 -9.03 -23.26
CA GLU A 233 -22.14 -8.31 -24.53
C GLU A 233 -21.00 -8.81 -25.42
N LEU A 234 -19.86 -9.20 -24.84
CA LEU A 234 -18.76 -9.83 -25.58
C LEU A 234 -19.18 -11.19 -26.15
N GLU A 235 -19.91 -11.99 -25.35
CA GLU A 235 -20.50 -13.26 -25.80
C GLU A 235 -21.47 -13.04 -26.95
N ARG A 236 -22.43 -12.12 -26.78
CA ARG A 236 -23.46 -11.81 -27.81
C ARG A 236 -22.85 -11.36 -29.14
N ARG A 237 -21.68 -10.73 -29.09
CA ARG A 237 -20.93 -10.27 -30.28
C ARG A 237 -19.99 -11.33 -30.86
N GLY A 238 -19.81 -12.48 -30.19
CA GLY A 238 -18.80 -13.46 -30.57
C GLY A 238 -17.37 -12.90 -30.49
N ALA A 239 -17.11 -12.01 -29.53
CA ALA A 239 -15.85 -11.26 -29.43
C ALA A 239 -14.81 -11.93 -28.52
N PHE A 240 -15.10 -13.12 -27.99
CA PHE A 240 -14.15 -13.90 -27.21
C PHE A 240 -13.18 -14.66 -28.09
N ASP A 241 -11.93 -14.77 -27.64
CA ASP A 241 -10.93 -15.68 -28.22
C ASP A 241 -11.25 -17.12 -27.79
N THR A 242 -11.98 -17.83 -28.63
CA THR A 242 -12.44 -19.20 -28.36
C THR A 242 -11.28 -20.19 -28.25
N ASP A 243 -10.20 -19.99 -29.02
CA ASP A 243 -9.04 -20.87 -29.03
C ASP A 243 -8.24 -20.73 -27.73
N PHE A 244 -8.08 -19.50 -27.24
CA PHE A 244 -7.49 -19.25 -25.93
C PHE A 244 -8.33 -19.90 -24.82
N ILE A 245 -9.64 -19.65 -24.81
CA ILE A 245 -10.56 -20.17 -23.78
C ILE A 245 -10.50 -21.69 -23.72
N ALA A 246 -10.63 -22.37 -24.86
CA ALA A 246 -10.61 -23.83 -24.93
C ALA A 246 -9.30 -24.46 -24.41
N ARG A 247 -8.19 -23.71 -24.45
CA ARG A 247 -6.86 -24.19 -24.05
C ARG A 247 -6.45 -23.78 -22.63
N MET A 248 -6.91 -22.62 -22.16
CA MET A 248 -6.33 -21.93 -21.00
C MET A 248 -7.35 -21.59 -19.90
N VAL A 249 -8.63 -21.93 -20.08
CA VAL A 249 -9.70 -21.63 -19.12
C VAL A 249 -10.42 -22.93 -18.72
N GLU A 250 -10.65 -23.11 -17.43
CA GLU A 250 -11.42 -24.25 -16.89
C GLU A 250 -12.89 -23.85 -16.68
N GLY A 251 -13.82 -24.74 -17.00
CA GLY A 251 -15.27 -24.54 -16.81
C GLY A 251 -15.98 -23.71 -17.88
N ALA A 252 -15.34 -23.47 -19.02
CA ALA A 252 -15.91 -22.82 -20.20
C ALA A 252 -16.67 -23.79 -21.12
#